data_AF-A0A3D3J0N4-F1
#
_entry.id   AF-A0A3D3J0N4-F1
#
_cell.length_a   1.000
_cell.length_b   1.000
_cell.length_c   1.000
_cell.angle_alpha   90.00
_cell.angle_beta   90.00
_cell.angle_gamma   90.00
#
_symmetry.space_group_name_H-M   'P 1'
#
loop_
_entity.id
_entity.type
_entity.pdbx_description
1 polymer ?
#
loop_
_entity_poly.entity_id
_entity_poly.type
_entity_poly.pdbx_seq_one_letter_code
_entity_poly.pdbx_strand_id
1 'polypeptide(L)'
;MKAGICEKPEDYPYSSAREYLLGKAGITDKDMITNLMDHNSIKEYISRENDDQCLEFTETADTRYTDEKAINLIHAEFRSGIPVIEKNSKSAVNSSIRKLIRSGISIRQLSRLTGISKKIIELAIKQ
;
A
#
# COMPACT_ATOMS: atom_id res chain seq x y z
N MET A 1 -10.86 -9.93 14.24
CA MET A 1 -9.50 -9.35 14.06
C MET A 1 -9.12 -9.40 12.59
N LYS A 2 -8.77 -8.27 11.96
CA LYS A 2 -8.53 -8.20 10.49
C LYS A 2 -7.24 -8.90 10.04
N ALA A 3 -6.18 -8.80 10.84
CA ALA A 3 -4.86 -9.33 10.49
C ALA A 3 -4.70 -10.85 10.68
N GLY A 4 -5.69 -11.54 11.27
CA GLY A 4 -5.62 -12.98 11.54
C GLY A 4 -4.55 -13.42 12.55
N ILE A 5 -3.90 -12.48 13.25
CA ILE A 5 -2.81 -12.76 14.21
C ILE A 5 -3.35 -13.36 15.53
N CYS A 6 -4.55 -12.97 15.92
CA CYS A 6 -5.23 -13.47 17.12
C CYS A 6 -6.75 -13.37 16.96
N GLU A 7 -7.50 -14.10 17.79
CA GLU A 7 -8.97 -14.09 17.75
C GLU A 7 -9.53 -12.80 18.38
N LYS A 8 -9.00 -12.40 19.54
CA LYS A 8 -9.46 -11.22 20.29
C LYS A 8 -8.37 -10.14 20.44
N PRO A 9 -8.74 -8.85 20.58
CA PRO A 9 -7.78 -7.76 20.73
C PRO A 9 -6.84 -7.90 21.95
N GLU A 10 -7.32 -8.46 23.06
CA GLU A 10 -6.56 -8.65 24.30
C GLU A 10 -5.54 -9.80 24.26
N ASP A 11 -5.68 -10.70 23.29
CA ASP A 11 -4.78 -11.84 23.12
C ASP A 11 -3.42 -11.38 22.58
N TYR A 12 -3.39 -10.27 21.83
CA TYR A 12 -2.15 -9.71 21.32
C TYR A 12 -1.33 -9.07 22.46
N PRO A 13 -0.09 -9.54 22.73
CA PRO A 13 0.67 -9.12 23.92
C PRO A 13 0.96 -7.62 24.00
N TYR A 14 1.09 -6.96 22.84
CA TYR A 14 1.43 -5.54 22.73
C TYR A 14 0.21 -4.66 22.40
N SER A 15 -1.01 -5.19 22.52
CA SER A 15 -2.22 -4.41 22.34
C SER A 15 -2.57 -3.66 23.61
N SER A 16 -2.88 -2.37 23.51
CA SER A 16 -3.45 -1.60 24.62
C SER A 16 -4.80 -2.19 25.09
N ALA A 17 -5.53 -2.89 24.22
CA ALA A 17 -6.76 -3.59 24.57
C ALA A 17 -6.54 -4.59 25.71
N ARG A 18 -5.38 -5.25 25.77
CA ARG A 18 -5.04 -6.18 26.85
C ARG A 18 -5.02 -5.49 28.22
N GLU A 19 -4.48 -4.28 28.29
CA GLU A 19 -4.38 -3.52 29.54
C GLU A 19 -5.72 -2.90 29.95
N TYR A 20 -6.51 -2.43 28.97
CA TYR A 20 -7.85 -1.87 29.22
C TYR A 20 -8.89 -2.93 29.54
N LEU A 21 -8.87 -4.11 28.91
CA LEU A 21 -9.89 -5.14 29.07
C LEU A 21 -9.59 -6.08 30.26
N LEU A 22 -8.33 -6.47 30.44
CA LEU A 22 -7.91 -7.43 31.48
C LEU A 22 -7.35 -6.77 32.75
N GLY A 23 -7.18 -5.44 32.75
CA GLY A 23 -6.64 -4.70 33.89
C GLY A 23 -5.17 -5.00 34.20
N LYS A 24 -4.43 -5.66 33.28
CA LYS A 24 -3.01 -5.94 33.45
C LYS A 24 -2.19 -4.66 33.38
N ALA A 25 -1.09 -4.60 34.13
CA ALA A 25 -0.08 -3.56 33.99
C ALA A 25 0.72 -3.80 32.70
N GLY A 26 1.09 -2.71 32.02
CA GLY A 26 1.87 -2.76 30.80
C GLY A 26 2.45 -1.39 30.45
N ILE A 27 2.52 -1.10 29.15
CA ILE A 27 3.16 0.11 28.61
C ILE A 27 2.17 1.25 28.37
N THR A 28 0.87 0.98 28.51
CA THR A 28 -0.19 1.93 28.21
C THR A 28 -0.46 2.81 29.43
N ASP A 29 -0.31 4.12 29.26
CA ASP A 29 -0.85 5.08 30.22
C ASP A 29 -2.37 5.10 30.10
N LYS A 30 -3.06 4.63 31.14
CA LYS A 30 -4.52 4.48 31.16
C LYS A 30 -5.21 5.65 31.83
N ASP A 31 -4.50 6.44 32.62
CA ASP A 31 -5.10 7.38 33.57
C ASP A 31 -5.94 8.43 32.85
N MET A 32 -5.43 8.96 31.74
CA MET A 32 -6.13 9.94 30.92
C MET A 32 -7.48 9.40 30.43
N ILE A 33 -7.52 8.18 29.91
CA ILE A 33 -8.73 7.59 29.30
C ILE A 33 -9.71 7.13 30.38
N THR A 34 -9.21 6.54 31.48
CA THR A 34 -10.07 6.14 32.60
C THR A 34 -10.68 7.32 33.35
N ASN A 35 -10.06 8.51 33.27
CA ASN A 35 -10.62 9.75 33.79
C ASN A 35 -11.64 10.38 32.83
N LEU A 36 -11.57 10.06 31.53
CA LEU A 36 -12.48 10.61 30.51
C LEU A 36 -13.76 9.78 30.36
N MET A 37 -13.68 8.46 30.54
CA MET A 37 -14.82 7.55 30.36
C MET A 37 -14.73 6.35 31.30
N ASP A 38 -15.90 5.79 31.62
CA ASP A 38 -15.99 4.63 32.49
C ASP A 38 -15.50 3.36 31.78
N HIS A 39 -15.16 2.37 32.59
CA HIS A 39 -14.59 1.12 32.12
C HIS A 39 -15.50 0.33 31.16
N ASN A 40 -16.83 0.42 31.31
CA ASN A 40 -17.73 -0.30 30.42
C ASN A 40 -17.78 0.36 29.04
N SER A 41 -17.80 1.69 28.97
CA SER A 41 -17.70 2.43 27.71
C SER A 41 -16.40 2.12 26.97
N ILE A 42 -15.27 2.02 27.69
CA ILE A 42 -13.98 1.62 27.11
C ILE A 42 -14.06 0.20 26.52
N LYS A 43 -14.63 -0.75 27.27
CA LYS A 43 -14.79 -2.14 26.80
C LYS A 43 -15.63 -2.22 25.54
N GLU A 44 -16.75 -1.49 25.52
CA GLU A 44 -17.64 -1.44 24.37
C GLU A 44 -16.91 -0.88 23.14
N TYR A 45 -16.19 0.22 23.32
CA TYR A 45 -15.44 0.86 22.23
C TYR A 45 -14.38 -0.07 21.63
N ILE A 46 -13.57 -0.71 22.47
CA ILE A 46 -12.48 -1.62 22.02
C ILE A 46 -13.03 -2.86 21.33
N SER A 47 -14.19 -3.36 21.76
CA SER A 47 -14.79 -4.59 21.23
C SER A 47 -15.67 -4.34 20.01
N ARG A 48 -15.91 -3.08 19.64
CA ARG A 48 -16.77 -2.72 18.52
C ARG A 48 -16.15 -3.21 17.20
N GLU A 49 -16.98 -3.87 16.39
CA GLU A 49 -16.59 -4.22 15.03
C GLU A 49 -16.30 -2.95 14.23
N ASN A 50 -15.22 -3.00 13.45
CA ASN A 50 -14.77 -1.87 12.68
C ASN A 50 -14.47 -2.30 11.25
N ASP A 51 -15.05 -1.62 10.26
CA ASP A 51 -14.85 -1.85 8.83
C ASP A 51 -13.80 -0.93 8.20
N ASP A 52 -13.12 -0.11 8.99
CA ASP A 52 -12.07 0.82 8.55
C ASP A 52 -10.99 0.11 7.71
N GLN A 53 -10.78 0.60 6.49
CA GLN A 53 -9.70 0.13 5.65
C GLN A 53 -8.38 0.80 6.07
N CYS A 54 -7.51 0.05 6.74
CA CYS A 54 -6.17 0.48 7.13
C CYS A 54 -5.09 -0.47 6.56
N LEU A 55 -4.44 -0.03 5.48
CA LEU A 55 -3.31 -0.73 4.84
C LEU A 55 -3.63 -2.15 4.35
N GLU A 56 -4.88 -2.44 3.98
CA GLU A 56 -5.23 -3.72 3.38
C GLU A 56 -4.47 -3.92 2.07
N PHE A 57 -3.91 -5.11 1.91
CA PHE A 57 -3.42 -5.59 0.63
C PHE A 57 -4.62 -5.77 -0.30
N THR A 58 -4.92 -4.75 -1.10
CA THR A 58 -5.83 -4.94 -2.24
C THR A 58 -5.11 -5.83 -3.25
N GLU A 59 -5.74 -6.90 -3.72
CA GLU A 59 -5.16 -7.85 -4.69
C GLU A 59 -4.64 -7.14 -5.96
N THR A 60 -5.18 -5.95 -6.25
CA THR A 60 -4.78 -5.08 -7.35
C THR A 60 -3.47 -4.32 -7.13
N ALA A 61 -3.02 -4.12 -5.89
CA ALA A 61 -1.86 -3.27 -5.58
C ALA A 61 -0.52 -4.01 -5.59
N ASP A 62 -0.51 -5.35 -5.48
CA ASP A 62 0.72 -6.07 -5.12
C ASP A 62 1.11 -7.23 -6.03
N THR A 63 0.59 -7.29 -7.26
CA THR A 63 1.25 -8.11 -8.28
C THR A 63 2.47 -7.35 -8.80
N ARG A 64 3.52 -7.22 -7.97
CA ARG A 64 4.82 -6.76 -8.45
C ARG A 64 5.32 -7.75 -9.49
N TYR A 65 5.33 -7.34 -10.75
CA TYR A 65 5.95 -8.17 -11.77
C TYR A 65 7.41 -8.44 -11.39
N THR A 66 7.83 -9.69 -11.51
CA THR A 66 9.24 -10.04 -11.64
C THR A 66 9.85 -9.26 -12.80
N ASP A 67 11.15 -8.97 -12.75
CA ASP A 67 11.82 -8.25 -13.84
C ASP A 67 11.62 -8.94 -15.21
N GLU A 68 11.61 -10.27 -15.28
CA GLU A 68 11.34 -11.01 -16.52
C GLU A 68 9.97 -10.70 -17.13
N LYS A 69 8.89 -10.79 -16.33
CA LYS A 69 7.54 -10.41 -16.75
C LYS A 69 7.46 -8.93 -17.15
N ALA A 70 8.11 -8.05 -16.39
CA ALA A 70 8.12 -6.61 -16.69
C ALA A 70 8.83 -6.34 -18.03
N ILE A 71 9.96 -6.99 -18.29
CA ILE A 71 10.71 -6.91 -19.55
C ILE A 71 9.82 -7.35 -20.72
N ASN A 72 9.10 -8.48 -20.60
CA ASN A 72 8.20 -8.95 -21.65
C ASN A 72 7.08 -7.95 -21.98
N LEU A 73 6.46 -7.37 -20.94
CA LEU A 73 5.42 -6.34 -21.11
C LEU A 73 5.98 -5.05 -21.75
N ILE A 74 7.16 -4.62 -21.32
CA ILE A 74 7.85 -3.45 -21.87
C ILE A 74 8.19 -3.68 -23.35
N HIS A 75 8.72 -4.84 -23.71
CA HIS A 75 9.01 -5.18 -25.10
C HIS A 75 7.76 -5.27 -25.98
N ALA A 76 6.66 -5.79 -25.45
CA ALA A 76 5.39 -5.84 -26.15
C ALA A 76 4.84 -4.43 -26.43
N GLU A 77 4.92 -3.52 -25.45
CA GLU A 77 4.41 -2.16 -25.61
C GLU A 77 5.31 -1.31 -26.52
N PHE A 78 6.64 -1.39 -26.38
CA PHE A 78 7.58 -0.59 -27.16
C PHE A 78 8.10 -1.26 -28.45
N ARG A 79 7.57 -2.43 -28.83
CA ARG A 79 7.93 -3.17 -30.05
C ARG A 79 9.45 -3.29 -30.24
N SER A 80 10.11 -3.89 -29.25
CA SER A 80 11.54 -4.28 -29.26
C SER A 80 12.59 -3.16 -29.16
N GLY A 81 12.20 -1.89 -29.02
CA GLY A 81 13.15 -0.78 -28.82
C GLY A 81 12.76 0.12 -27.67
N ILE A 82 13.69 0.46 -26.78
CA ILE A 82 13.46 1.53 -25.78
C ILE A 82 13.22 2.84 -26.56
N PRO A 83 12.12 3.56 -26.32
CA PRO A 83 11.79 4.72 -27.12
C PRO A 83 12.79 5.86 -26.88
N VAL A 84 13.38 6.35 -27.95
CA VAL A 84 14.01 7.67 -27.96
C VAL A 84 12.86 8.69 -27.93
N ILE A 85 12.83 9.51 -26.87
CA ILE A 85 11.75 10.50 -26.68
C ILE A 85 12.02 11.69 -27.60
N GLU A 86 11.58 11.58 -28.84
CA GLU A 86 11.50 12.69 -29.78
C GLU A 86 10.24 13.53 -29.52
N LYS A 87 10.26 14.81 -29.91
CA LYS A 87 9.15 15.75 -29.69
C LYS A 87 7.81 15.23 -30.22
N ASN A 88 7.83 14.52 -31.35
CA ASN A 88 6.64 13.96 -32.00
C ASN A 88 6.19 12.61 -31.42
N SER A 89 7.06 11.89 -30.70
CA SER A 89 6.72 10.60 -30.08
C SER A 89 6.24 10.74 -28.62
N LYS A 90 6.41 11.93 -28.01
CA LYS A 90 6.11 12.18 -26.59
C LYS A 90 4.70 11.75 -26.16
N SER A 91 3.68 11.99 -26.98
CA SER A 91 2.29 11.58 -26.66
C SER A 91 2.12 10.05 -26.65
N ALA A 92 2.67 9.37 -27.67
CA ALA A 92 2.62 7.91 -27.77
C ALA A 92 3.42 7.22 -26.64
N VAL A 93 4.60 7.77 -26.31
CA VAL A 93 5.42 7.30 -25.19
C VAL A 93 4.70 7.48 -23.86
N ASN A 94 4.09 8.65 -23.61
CA ASN A 94 3.33 8.88 -22.38
C ASN A 94 2.14 7.92 -22.24
N SER A 95 1.42 7.64 -23.33
CA SER A 95 0.34 6.64 -23.34
C SER A 95 0.84 5.24 -22.98
N SER A 96 1.98 4.83 -23.57
CA SER A 96 2.64 3.55 -23.29
C SER A 96 3.07 3.44 -21.83
N ILE A 97 3.70 4.49 -21.29
CA ILE A 97 4.09 4.57 -19.86
C ILE A 97 2.86 4.38 -18.96
N ARG A 98 1.75 5.07 -19.23
CA ARG A 98 0.53 4.94 -18.41
C ARG A 98 -0.03 3.52 -18.44
N LYS A 99 -0.04 2.86 -19.60
CA LYS A 99 -0.49 1.46 -19.70
C LYS A 99 0.40 0.53 -18.87
N LEU A 100 1.71 0.68 -18.94
CA LEU A 100 2.67 -0.13 -18.19
C LEU A 100 2.56 0.09 -16.67
N ILE A 101 2.32 1.32 -16.22
CA ILE A 101 2.07 1.59 -14.79
C ILE A 101 0.73 0.97 -14.36
N ARG A 102 -0.33 1.13 -15.18
CA ARG A 102 -1.65 0.54 -14.90
C ARG A 102 -1.63 -0.98 -14.91
N SER A 103 -0.73 -1.61 -15.64
CA SER A 103 -0.62 -3.07 -15.64
C SER A 103 0.00 -3.62 -14.36
N GLY A 104 0.67 -2.78 -13.55
CA GLY A 104 1.30 -3.17 -12.28
C GLY A 104 2.83 -2.99 -12.25
N ILE A 105 3.46 -2.44 -13.30
CA ILE A 105 4.89 -2.13 -13.28
C ILE A 105 5.13 -0.87 -12.44
N SER A 106 6.03 -0.96 -11.45
CA SER A 106 6.38 0.22 -10.65
C SER A 106 7.19 1.25 -11.46
N ILE A 107 7.08 2.53 -11.10
CA ILE A 107 7.90 3.62 -11.70
C ILE A 107 9.40 3.29 -11.64
N ARG A 108 9.85 2.69 -10.53
CA ARG A 108 11.26 2.29 -10.35
C ARG A 108 11.66 1.19 -11.31
N GLN A 109 10.84 0.15 -11.45
CA GLN A 109 11.10 -0.93 -12.40
C GLN A 109 11.12 -0.40 -13.83
N LEU A 110 10.13 0.41 -14.20
CA LEU A 110 10.06 1.00 -15.52
C LEU A 110 11.30 1.85 -15.82
N SER A 111 11.71 2.72 -14.89
CA SER A 111 12.89 3.57 -15.06
C SER A 111 14.18 2.76 -15.19
N ARG A 112 14.35 1.70 -14.39
CA ARG A 112 15.54 0.84 -14.45
C ARG A 112 15.61 0.02 -15.73
N LEU A 113 14.48 -0.54 -16.18
CA LEU A 113 14.43 -1.44 -17.34
C LEU A 113 14.42 -0.70 -18.68
N THR A 114 13.92 0.55 -18.71
CA THR A 114 13.87 1.37 -19.94
C THR A 114 14.91 2.48 -19.97
N GLY A 115 15.58 2.79 -18.86
CA GLY A 115 16.48 3.95 -18.77
C GLY A 115 15.76 5.32 -18.81
N ILE A 116 14.43 5.36 -18.92
CA ILE A 116 13.66 6.60 -18.87
C ILE A 116 13.74 7.17 -17.45
N SER A 117 14.11 8.44 -17.31
CA SER A 117 14.21 9.06 -15.98
C SER A 117 12.86 9.04 -15.25
N LYS A 118 12.91 8.78 -13.94
CA LYS A 118 11.73 8.85 -13.05
C LYS A 118 10.90 10.11 -13.26
N LYS A 119 11.55 11.27 -13.43
CA LYS A 119 10.89 12.57 -13.64
C LYS A 119 10.01 12.58 -14.90
N ILE A 120 10.47 11.97 -15.99
CA ILE A 120 9.69 11.91 -17.24
C ILE A 120 8.47 10.99 -17.05
N ILE A 121 8.65 9.84 -16.39
CA ILE A 121 7.56 8.90 -16.08
C ILE A 121 6.48 9.58 -15.23
N GLU A 122 6.88 10.32 -14.19
CA GLU A 122 5.95 11.06 -13.32
C GLU A 122 5.18 12.15 -14.08
N LEU A 123 5.86 12.89 -14.96
CA LEU A 123 5.19 13.88 -15.81
C LEU A 123 4.20 13.24 -16.78
N ALA A 124 4.52 12.05 -17.31
CA ALA A 124 3.64 11.30 -18.20
C ALA A 124 2.35 10.85 -17.50
N ILE A 125 2.41 10.51 -16.21
CA ILE A 125 1.26 10.07 -15.41
C ILE A 125 0.31 11.23 -15.06
N LYS A 126 0.85 12.44 -14.86
CA LYS A 126 0.08 13.64 -14.44
C LYS A 126 -0.64 14.37 -15.57
N GLN A 127 -0.19 14.20 -16.81
CA GLN A 127 -0.86 14.72 -18.02
C GLN A 127 -2.13 13.92 -18.31
#